data_AF-A0A3Q1BSE5-F1
#
_entry.id   AF-A0A3Q1BSE5-F1
#
_cell.length_a   1.000
_cell.length_b   1.000
_cell.length_c   1.000
_cell.angle_alpha   90.00
_cell.angle_beta   90.00
_cell.angle_gamma   90.00
#
_symmetry.space_group_name_H-M   'P 1'
#
loop_
_entity.id
_entity.type
_entity.pdbx_description
1 polymer ?
#
loop_
_entity_poly.entity_id
_entity_poly.type
_entity_poly.pdbx_seq_one_letter_code
_entity_poly.pdbx_strand_id
1 'polypeptide(L)'
;MVVPETFYCAQQINIPPQLPDILKNFTKAAIRTQPKDVLLWSAAYFNALSKGECLPVKDRLEMNVATQKTDTGLTPGLLKTLHKQLAPKKICSKEELAEKWKGLCLPMDQLKTLLSLGSFGSDIDWMEFFALGCSALAGNLMGTLKFACEILTEDEEGSAARIPFVTFTKLYTYLAQVEGDMSQDHIDNFLRSLQPQVNKQNGMIQVSNFYISRK
;
A
#
# COMPACT_ATOMS: atom_id res chain seq x y z
N MET A 1 -41.29 -7.97 -44.17
CA MET A 1 -41.45 -8.65 -42.87
C MET A 1 -41.38 -7.59 -41.79
N VAL A 2 -42.44 -7.45 -40.98
CA VAL A 2 -42.45 -6.54 -39.82
C VAL A 2 -41.72 -7.25 -38.69
N VAL A 3 -40.68 -6.62 -38.13
CA VAL A 3 -39.97 -7.15 -36.96
C VAL A 3 -40.96 -7.13 -35.79
N PRO A 4 -41.20 -8.24 -35.08
CA PRO A 4 -42.11 -8.22 -33.93
C PRO A 4 -41.56 -7.23 -32.89
N GLU A 5 -42.35 -6.22 -32.52
CA GLU A 5 -42.05 -5.39 -31.36
C GLU A 5 -41.96 -6.31 -30.14
N THR A 6 -40.76 -6.46 -29.62
CA THR A 6 -40.52 -7.26 -28.43
C THR A 6 -41.06 -6.45 -27.26
N PHE A 7 -42.26 -6.79 -26.79
CA PHE A 7 -42.85 -6.21 -25.58
C PHE A 7 -42.02 -6.64 -24.36
N TYR A 8 -41.00 -5.88 -24.00
CA TYR A 8 -40.27 -6.05 -22.74
C TYR A 8 -41.14 -5.50 -21.60
N CYS A 9 -41.75 -6.38 -20.80
CA CYS A 9 -42.47 -5.97 -19.60
C CYS A 9 -41.53 -6.09 -18.39
N ALA A 10 -41.51 -5.08 -17.49
CA ALA A 10 -40.61 -5.08 -16.33
C ALA A 10 -40.76 -6.31 -15.41
N GLN A 11 -41.94 -6.95 -15.43
CA GLN A 11 -42.23 -8.19 -14.69
C GLN A 11 -41.47 -9.42 -15.21
N GLN A 12 -40.95 -9.39 -16.45
CA GLN A 12 -40.17 -10.48 -17.04
C GLN A 12 -38.68 -10.40 -16.67
N ILE A 13 -38.21 -9.24 -16.20
CA ILE A 13 -36.81 -9.01 -15.83
C ILE A 13 -36.69 -9.15 -14.31
N ASN A 14 -36.25 -10.33 -13.86
CA ASN A 14 -35.96 -10.55 -12.44
C ASN A 14 -34.59 -9.94 -12.09
N ILE A 15 -34.58 -8.84 -11.35
CA ILE A 15 -33.35 -8.23 -10.82
C ILE A 15 -33.07 -8.82 -9.44
N PRO A 16 -31.93 -9.52 -9.25
CA PRO A 16 -31.57 -10.03 -7.92
C PRO A 16 -31.48 -8.89 -6.90
N PRO A 17 -32.05 -9.05 -5.69
CA PRO A 17 -32.15 -7.96 -4.72
C PRO A 17 -30.78 -7.44 -4.23
N GLN A 18 -29.72 -8.26 -4.32
CA GLN A 18 -28.36 -7.87 -3.94
C GLN A 18 -27.61 -7.10 -5.03
N LEU A 19 -28.05 -7.16 -6.29
CA LEU A 19 -27.32 -6.58 -7.42
C LEU A 19 -27.11 -5.06 -7.27
N PRO A 20 -28.11 -4.25 -6.86
CA PRO A 20 -27.91 -2.81 -6.68
C PRO A 20 -26.80 -2.47 -5.68
N ASP A 21 -26.71 -3.19 -4.56
CA ASP A 21 -25.70 -2.95 -3.53
C ASP A 21 -24.30 -3.36 -3.99
N ILE A 22 -24.18 -4.48 -4.73
CA ILE A 22 -22.92 -4.91 -5.33
C ILE A 22 -22.40 -3.84 -6.28
N LEU A 23 -23.24 -3.34 -7.19
CA LEU A 23 -22.87 -2.29 -8.15
C LEU A 23 -22.48 -0.99 -7.43
N LYS A 24 -23.27 -0.57 -6.44
CA LYS A 24 -22.99 0.63 -5.63
C LYS A 24 -21.64 0.54 -4.91
N ASN A 25 -21.34 -0.61 -4.29
CA ASN A 25 -20.08 -0.82 -3.58
C ASN A 25 -18.89 -0.86 -4.54
N PHE A 26 -19.04 -1.55 -5.68
CA PHE A 26 -18.05 -1.56 -6.74
C PHE A 26 -17.74 -0.14 -7.26
N THR A 27 -18.77 0.66 -7.57
CA THR A 27 -18.59 2.04 -8.05
C THR A 27 -17.90 2.91 -7.01
N LYS A 28 -18.28 2.82 -5.73
CA LYS A 28 -17.59 3.54 -4.64
C LYS A 28 -16.13 3.14 -4.52
N ALA A 29 -15.83 1.85 -4.64
CA ALA A 29 -14.47 1.32 -4.59
C ALA A 29 -13.62 1.83 -5.77
N ALA A 30 -14.19 1.86 -6.98
CA ALA A 30 -13.53 2.39 -8.16
C ALA A 30 -13.23 3.90 -8.00
N ILE A 31 -14.20 4.69 -7.53
CA ILE A 31 -14.03 6.13 -7.27
C ILE A 31 -12.90 6.38 -6.26
N ARG A 32 -12.82 5.60 -5.17
CA ARG A 32 -11.74 5.76 -4.18
C ARG A 32 -10.38 5.37 -4.73
N THR A 33 -10.32 4.31 -5.54
CA THR A 33 -9.06 3.70 -5.96
C THR A 33 -8.44 4.40 -7.17
N GLN A 34 -9.27 4.97 -8.05
CA GLN A 34 -8.84 5.60 -9.31
C GLN A 34 -7.92 4.68 -10.14
N PRO A 35 -8.33 3.44 -10.47
CA PRO A 35 -7.48 2.51 -11.19
C PRO A 35 -7.19 3.02 -12.61
N LYS A 36 -5.93 2.88 -13.07
CA LYS A 36 -5.53 3.24 -14.45
C LYS A 36 -6.24 2.38 -15.49
N ASP A 37 -6.50 1.10 -15.17
CA ASP A 37 -7.26 0.16 -16.01
C ASP A 37 -8.43 -0.41 -15.19
N VAL A 38 -9.63 0.15 -15.43
CA VAL A 38 -10.84 -0.26 -14.71
C VAL A 38 -11.19 -1.72 -14.97
N LEU A 39 -10.96 -2.25 -16.18
CA LEU A 39 -11.33 -3.62 -16.51
C LEU A 39 -10.45 -4.62 -15.77
N LEU A 40 -9.14 -4.41 -15.81
CA LEU A 40 -8.17 -5.23 -15.10
C LEU A 40 -8.43 -5.18 -13.58
N TRP A 41 -8.61 -3.98 -13.04
CA TRP A 41 -8.92 -3.79 -11.63
C TRP A 41 -10.25 -4.45 -11.22
N SER A 42 -11.27 -4.39 -12.09
CA SER A 42 -12.57 -5.03 -11.84
C SER A 42 -12.43 -6.55 -11.70
N ALA A 43 -11.62 -7.18 -12.56
CA ALA A 43 -11.34 -8.61 -12.45
C ALA A 43 -10.68 -8.95 -11.10
N ALA A 44 -9.69 -8.16 -10.67
CA ALA A 44 -9.04 -8.32 -9.37
C ALA A 44 -10.03 -8.09 -8.20
N TYR A 45 -10.88 -7.08 -8.29
CA TYR A 45 -11.89 -6.74 -7.28
C TYR A 45 -12.90 -7.88 -7.09
N PHE A 46 -13.52 -8.36 -8.16
CA PHE A 46 -14.53 -9.42 -8.07
C PHE A 46 -13.93 -10.78 -7.72
N ASN A 47 -12.68 -11.05 -8.12
CA ASN A 47 -11.95 -12.25 -7.69
C ASN A 47 -11.64 -12.23 -6.19
N ALA A 48 -11.22 -11.08 -5.65
CA ALA A 48 -11.03 -10.94 -4.20
C ALA A 48 -12.36 -11.04 -3.44
N LEU A 49 -13.42 -10.42 -3.97
CA LEU A 49 -14.76 -10.46 -3.38
C LEU A 49 -15.33 -11.88 -3.32
N SER A 50 -15.18 -12.67 -4.39
CA SER A 50 -15.68 -14.04 -4.44
C SER A 50 -14.94 -14.98 -3.48
N LYS A 51 -13.65 -14.72 -3.22
CA LYS A 51 -12.83 -15.47 -2.27
C LYS A 51 -12.93 -14.98 -0.82
N GLY A 52 -13.64 -13.88 -0.57
CA GLY A 52 -13.69 -13.24 0.75
C GLY A 52 -12.35 -12.63 1.19
N GLU A 53 -11.48 -12.30 0.24
CA GLU A 53 -10.17 -11.69 0.50
C GLU A 53 -10.30 -10.16 0.69
N CYS A 54 -9.24 -9.54 1.24
CA CYS A 54 -9.17 -8.09 1.31
C CYS A 54 -9.17 -7.48 -0.11
N LEU A 55 -10.12 -6.59 -0.36
CA LEU A 55 -10.35 -6.01 -1.69
C LEU A 55 -9.21 -5.04 -2.09
N PRO A 56 -8.87 -4.93 -3.38
CA PRO A 56 -7.86 -4.02 -3.89
C PRO A 56 -8.38 -2.57 -3.93
N VAL A 57 -8.78 -2.02 -2.77
CA VAL A 57 -9.48 -0.74 -2.65
C VAL A 57 -8.76 0.19 -1.69
N LYS A 58 -8.51 1.42 -2.13
CA LYS A 58 -7.95 2.46 -1.25
C LYS A 58 -8.93 2.82 -0.12
N ASP A 59 -8.37 3.26 1.00
CA ASP A 59 -9.13 3.77 2.15
C ASP A 59 -9.86 5.08 1.87
N ARG A 60 -9.39 5.86 0.89
CA ARG A 60 -9.98 7.10 0.44
C ARG A 60 -9.40 7.51 -0.91
N LEU A 61 -10.02 8.51 -1.52
CA LEU A 61 -9.48 9.17 -2.69
C LEU A 61 -8.25 10.00 -2.29
N GLU A 62 -7.15 9.81 -3.00
CA GLU A 62 -5.94 10.63 -2.87
C GLU A 62 -5.86 11.56 -4.07
N MET A 63 -5.62 12.85 -3.83
CA MET A 63 -5.27 13.77 -4.91
C MET A 63 -3.82 13.49 -5.29
N ASN A 64 -3.60 12.97 -6.49
CA ASN A 64 -2.25 12.77 -7.01
C ASN A 64 -1.58 14.15 -7.10
N VAL A 65 -0.69 14.46 -6.16
CA VAL A 65 0.10 15.70 -6.21
C VAL A 65 1.16 15.47 -7.28
N ALA A 66 0.97 16.07 -8.45
CA ALA A 66 1.84 15.99 -9.62
C ALA A 66 3.19 16.71 -9.43
N THR A 67 3.87 16.50 -8.29
CA THR A 67 5.09 17.23 -7.92
C THR A 67 6.36 16.40 -7.92
N GLN A 68 6.30 15.10 -8.20
CA GLN A 68 7.50 14.28 -8.32
C GLN A 68 7.73 13.82 -9.77
N LYS A 69 8.97 13.99 -10.24
CA LYS A 69 9.45 13.83 -11.62
C LYS A 69 9.42 12.38 -12.13
N THR A 70 8.75 11.47 -11.43
CA THR A 70 8.65 10.04 -11.74
C THR A 70 7.20 9.59 -11.51
N ASP A 71 6.42 9.42 -12.58
CA ASP A 71 5.09 8.78 -12.52
C ASP A 71 5.27 7.28 -12.27
N THR A 72 5.64 6.93 -11.03
CA THR A 72 5.76 5.54 -10.62
C THR A 72 4.38 4.85 -10.57
N GLY A 73 3.28 5.62 -10.54
CA GLY A 73 1.93 5.11 -10.36
C GLY A 73 1.63 4.57 -8.96
N LEU A 74 2.66 4.29 -8.15
CA LEU A 74 2.53 3.91 -6.75
C LEU A 74 2.15 5.14 -5.90
N THR A 75 1.19 4.95 -5.01
CA THR A 75 0.74 5.97 -4.06
C THR A 75 0.68 5.37 -2.66
N PRO A 76 0.74 6.19 -1.58
CA PRO A 76 0.66 5.68 -0.21
C PRO A 76 -0.59 4.81 0.02
N GLY A 77 -1.73 5.19 -0.54
CA GLY A 77 -2.98 4.44 -0.45
C GLY A 77 -2.94 3.10 -1.18
N LEU A 78 -2.26 3.00 -2.33
CA LEU A 78 -2.06 1.70 -3.00
C LEU A 78 -1.12 0.81 -2.18
N LEU A 79 -0.04 1.36 -1.64
CA LEU A 79 0.88 0.59 -0.80
C LEU A 79 0.21 0.14 0.51
N LYS A 80 -0.64 0.98 1.11
CA LYS A 80 -1.50 0.61 2.25
C LYS A 80 -2.47 -0.52 1.90
N THR A 81 -3.03 -0.49 0.68
CA THR A 81 -3.91 -1.56 0.18
C THR A 81 -3.15 -2.88 0.08
N LEU A 82 -1.94 -2.88 -0.50
CA LEU A 82 -1.09 -4.07 -0.53
C LEU A 82 -0.74 -4.56 0.88
N HIS A 83 -0.44 -3.64 1.81
CA HIS A 83 -0.15 -3.98 3.20
C HIS A 83 -1.31 -4.73 3.85
N LYS A 84 -2.56 -4.26 3.67
CA LYS A 84 -3.74 -4.99 4.17
C LYS A 84 -3.90 -6.38 3.57
N GLN A 85 -3.52 -6.56 2.30
CA GLN A 85 -3.64 -7.83 1.60
C GLN A 85 -2.54 -8.85 1.97
N LEU A 86 -1.32 -8.39 2.23
CA LEU A 86 -0.14 -9.26 2.34
C LEU A 86 0.46 -9.32 3.76
N ALA A 87 0.24 -8.32 4.61
CA ALA A 87 0.76 -8.32 5.98
C ALA A 87 0.34 -9.53 6.84
N PRO A 88 -0.89 -10.08 6.73
CA PRO A 88 -1.27 -11.27 7.50
C PRO A 88 -0.39 -12.49 7.24
N LYS A 89 0.22 -12.60 6.05
CA LYS A 89 1.05 -13.75 5.67
C LYS A 89 2.49 -13.64 6.17
N LYS A 90 2.98 -12.42 6.46
CA LYS A 90 4.38 -12.05 6.77
C LYS A 90 5.38 -12.36 5.65
N ILE A 91 5.33 -13.56 5.07
CA ILE A 91 6.11 -14.01 3.93
C ILE A 91 5.13 -14.27 2.78
N CYS A 92 5.44 -13.77 1.58
CA CYS A 92 4.65 -14.01 0.37
C CYS A 92 5.54 -14.43 -0.79
N SER A 93 4.97 -15.11 -1.79
CA SER A 93 5.71 -15.48 -3.00
C SER A 93 5.75 -14.32 -4.01
N LYS A 94 6.71 -14.38 -4.93
CA LYS A 94 6.80 -13.44 -6.07
C LYS A 94 5.52 -13.43 -6.91
N GLU A 95 4.90 -14.58 -7.12
CA GLU A 95 3.69 -14.73 -7.92
C GLU A 95 2.49 -14.06 -7.24
N GLU A 96 2.32 -14.29 -5.94
CA GLU A 96 1.25 -13.65 -5.16
C GLU A 96 1.41 -12.13 -5.14
N LEU A 97 2.62 -11.64 -4.88
CA LEU A 97 2.92 -10.22 -4.91
C LEU A 97 2.66 -9.62 -6.29
N ALA A 98 3.09 -10.29 -7.35
CA ALA A 98 2.86 -9.87 -8.73
C ALA A 98 1.37 -9.82 -9.07
N GLU A 99 0.58 -10.79 -8.61
CA GLU A 99 -0.88 -10.81 -8.81
C GLU A 99 -1.53 -9.60 -8.13
N LYS A 100 -1.22 -9.35 -6.84
CA LYS A 100 -1.79 -8.21 -6.10
C LYS A 100 -1.32 -6.86 -6.66
N TRP A 101 -0.05 -6.75 -7.01
CA TRP A 101 0.53 -5.56 -7.64
C TRP A 101 -0.15 -5.23 -8.97
N LYS A 102 -0.26 -6.23 -9.85
CA LYS A 102 -0.95 -6.10 -11.13
C LYS A 102 -2.42 -5.75 -10.93
N GLY A 103 -3.10 -6.36 -9.97
CA GLY A 103 -4.50 -6.08 -9.65
C GLY A 103 -4.78 -4.63 -9.24
N LEU A 104 -3.76 -3.89 -8.77
CA LEU A 104 -3.81 -2.46 -8.51
C LEU A 104 -3.39 -1.59 -9.70
N CYS A 105 -3.24 -2.18 -10.88
CA CYS A 105 -2.77 -1.53 -12.11
C CYS A 105 -1.41 -0.86 -11.98
N LEU A 106 -0.55 -1.38 -11.11
CA LEU A 106 0.80 -0.85 -10.90
C LEU A 106 1.77 -1.36 -11.99
N PRO A 107 2.77 -0.56 -12.42
CA PRO A 107 3.72 -0.97 -13.44
C PRO A 107 4.58 -2.17 -12.99
N MET A 108 4.63 -3.23 -13.81
CA MET A 108 5.39 -4.44 -13.47
C MET A 108 6.91 -4.20 -13.48
N ASP A 109 7.40 -3.24 -14.26
CA ASP A 109 8.83 -2.91 -14.27
C ASP A 109 9.26 -2.24 -12.97
N GLN A 110 8.38 -1.44 -12.34
CA GLN A 110 8.64 -0.93 -11.00
C GLN A 110 8.74 -2.07 -9.97
N LEU A 111 7.84 -3.07 -10.05
CA LEU A 111 7.93 -4.25 -9.19
C LEU A 111 9.26 -4.99 -9.36
N LYS A 112 9.71 -5.21 -10.61
CA LYS A 112 11.01 -5.85 -10.88
C LYS A 112 12.17 -5.06 -10.28
N THR A 113 12.16 -3.74 -10.41
CA THR A 113 13.19 -2.87 -9.81
C THR A 113 13.23 -3.01 -8.30
N LEU A 114 12.07 -3.00 -7.63
CA LEU A 114 11.99 -3.18 -6.17
C LEU A 114 12.46 -4.58 -5.75
N LEU A 115 12.07 -5.62 -6.49
CA LEU A 115 12.49 -6.99 -6.22
C LEU A 115 14.00 -7.16 -6.37
N SER A 116 14.59 -6.53 -7.39
CA SER A 116 16.03 -6.54 -7.62
C SER A 116 16.78 -5.75 -6.56
N LEU A 117 16.25 -4.60 -6.12
CA LEU A 117 16.88 -3.76 -5.10
C LEU A 117 16.98 -4.50 -3.75
N GLY A 118 15.94 -5.20 -3.36
CA GLY A 118 15.94 -6.02 -2.14
C GLY A 118 16.61 -7.39 -2.27
N SER A 119 17.11 -7.74 -3.47
CA SER A 119 17.72 -9.06 -3.75
C SER A 119 16.85 -10.25 -3.32
N PHE A 120 15.52 -10.13 -3.48
CA PHE A 120 14.59 -11.15 -2.97
C PHE A 120 14.66 -12.48 -3.74
N GLY A 121 14.58 -13.58 -2.99
CA GLY A 121 14.48 -14.96 -3.49
C GLY A 121 13.07 -15.33 -3.98
N SER A 122 12.65 -16.58 -3.80
CA SER A 122 11.25 -17.00 -4.06
C SER A 122 10.30 -16.42 -3.02
N ASP A 123 10.77 -16.40 -1.78
CA ASP A 123 10.05 -15.96 -0.60
C ASP A 123 10.46 -14.53 -0.27
N ILE A 124 9.46 -13.69 -0.02
CA ILE A 124 9.62 -12.25 0.22
C ILE A 124 9.12 -11.95 1.61
N ASP A 125 9.98 -11.42 2.48
CA ASP A 125 9.52 -10.77 3.71
C ASP A 125 8.73 -9.51 3.33
N TRP A 126 7.46 -9.50 3.71
CA TRP A 126 6.54 -8.44 3.33
C TRP A 126 6.98 -7.07 3.88
N MET A 127 7.53 -7.01 5.10
CA MET A 127 7.92 -5.75 5.72
C MET A 127 9.17 -5.16 5.07
N GLU A 128 10.09 -6.00 4.62
CA GLU A 128 11.24 -5.59 3.82
C GLU A 128 10.81 -5.04 2.45
N PHE A 129 9.96 -5.76 1.73
CA PHE A 129 9.43 -5.28 0.45
C PHE A 129 8.61 -3.98 0.63
N PHE A 130 7.80 -3.93 1.69
CA PHE A 130 7.04 -2.74 2.06
C PHE A 130 7.94 -1.52 2.30
N ALA A 131 9.10 -1.72 2.95
CA ALA A 131 10.09 -0.67 3.15
C ALA A 131 10.60 -0.10 1.82
N LEU A 132 10.89 -0.96 0.84
CA LEU A 132 11.27 -0.52 -0.51
C LEU A 132 10.11 0.15 -1.27
N GLY A 133 8.88 -0.31 -1.05
CA GLY A 133 7.69 0.38 -1.54
C GLY A 133 7.61 1.81 -1.02
N CYS A 134 7.90 2.02 0.27
CA CYS A 134 7.98 3.35 0.87
C CYS A 134 9.14 4.16 0.29
N SER A 135 10.28 3.54 -0.02
CA SER A 135 11.44 4.24 -0.59
C SER A 135 11.16 4.71 -2.01
N ALA A 136 10.37 3.97 -2.79
CA ALA A 136 9.90 4.42 -4.10
C ALA A 136 8.92 5.61 -4.05
N LEU A 137 8.31 5.90 -2.89
CA LEU A 137 7.46 7.08 -2.67
C LEU A 137 8.26 8.31 -2.20
N ALA A 138 9.44 8.09 -1.60
CA ALA A 138 10.29 9.11 -1.03
C ALA A 138 11.56 9.36 -1.85
N GLY A 139 12.24 10.47 -1.59
CA GLY A 139 13.56 10.76 -2.18
C GLY A 139 14.74 10.49 -1.24
N ASN A 140 14.47 10.11 0.02
CA ASN A 140 15.50 9.86 1.03
C ASN A 140 14.99 8.94 2.15
N LEU A 141 15.91 8.41 2.97
CA LEU A 141 15.63 7.49 4.07
C LEU A 141 14.62 8.03 5.09
N MET A 142 14.76 9.29 5.51
CA MET A 142 13.85 9.88 6.52
C MET A 142 12.42 10.05 5.97
N GLY A 143 12.29 10.44 4.70
CA GLY A 143 10.99 10.50 4.00
C GLY A 143 10.38 9.12 3.83
N THR A 144 11.20 8.10 3.60
CA THR A 144 10.77 6.69 3.53
C THR A 144 10.15 6.24 4.84
N LEU A 145 10.84 6.49 5.96
CA LEU A 145 10.36 6.16 7.30
C LEU A 145 9.10 6.94 7.69
N LYS A 146 8.98 8.20 7.23
CA LYS A 146 7.76 9.00 7.38
C LYS A 146 6.59 8.31 6.69
N PHE A 147 6.71 7.92 5.42
CA PHE A 147 5.65 7.18 4.72
C PHE A 147 5.32 5.85 5.41
N ALA A 148 6.33 5.12 5.86
CA ALA A 148 6.11 3.88 6.59
C ALA A 148 5.26 4.10 7.86
N CYS A 149 5.56 5.12 8.65
CA CYS A 149 4.76 5.48 9.83
C CYS A 149 3.32 5.87 9.44
N GLU A 150 3.15 6.74 8.44
CA GLU A 150 1.84 7.21 7.98
C GLU A 150 0.97 6.10 7.39
N ILE A 151 1.57 5.07 6.79
CA ILE A 151 0.85 3.93 6.23
C ILE A 151 0.49 2.90 7.30
N LEU A 152 1.44 2.57 8.19
CA LEU A 152 1.32 1.52 9.21
C LEU A 152 0.56 1.95 10.46
N THR A 153 0.42 3.25 10.71
CA THR A 153 -0.23 3.72 11.93
C THR A 153 -1.71 3.29 12.00
N GLU A 154 -2.13 2.96 13.21
CA GLU A 154 -3.54 2.75 13.58
C GLU A 154 -4.18 4.01 14.15
N ASP A 155 -3.39 5.08 14.36
CA ASP A 155 -3.92 6.35 14.83
C ASP A 155 -4.90 6.95 13.79
N GLU A 156 -5.79 7.82 14.28
CA GLU A 156 -6.66 8.59 13.39
C GLU A 156 -5.85 9.43 12.40
N GLU A 157 -6.49 9.76 11.29
CA GLU A 157 -5.82 10.49 10.24
C GLU A 157 -5.45 11.93 10.66
N GLY A 158 -4.26 12.39 10.27
CA GLY A 158 -3.74 13.70 10.68
C GLY A 158 -3.18 13.74 12.11
N SER A 159 -3.15 12.60 12.80
CA SER A 159 -2.46 12.42 14.08
C SER A 159 -0.93 12.34 13.91
N ALA A 160 -0.24 11.97 14.98
CA ALA A 160 1.21 11.83 15.01
C ALA A 160 1.76 10.62 14.22
N ALA A 161 0.88 9.76 13.68
CA ALA A 161 1.23 8.55 12.94
C ALA A 161 2.18 7.63 13.72
N ARG A 162 1.78 7.24 14.93
CA ARG A 162 2.62 6.42 15.80
C ARG A 162 2.67 4.97 15.32
N ILE A 163 3.85 4.36 15.45
CA ILE A 163 4.06 2.92 15.25
C ILE A 163 4.92 2.34 16.39
N PRO A 164 4.88 1.01 16.62
CA PRO A 164 5.78 0.37 17.57
C PRO A 164 7.25 0.58 17.18
N PHE A 165 8.09 0.97 18.14
CA PHE A 165 9.50 1.23 17.87
C PHE A 165 10.24 0.02 17.31
N VAL A 166 9.86 -1.20 17.73
CA VAL A 166 10.41 -2.45 17.18
C VAL A 166 10.18 -2.57 15.67
N THR A 167 9.03 -2.13 15.17
CA THR A 167 8.71 -2.11 13.74
C THR A 167 9.56 -1.07 13.03
N PHE A 168 9.69 0.13 13.61
CA PHE A 168 10.55 1.18 13.08
C PHE A 168 12.02 0.74 12.98
N THR A 169 12.55 0.11 14.03
CA THR A 169 13.92 -0.42 14.05
C THR A 169 14.16 -1.39 12.91
N LYS A 170 13.25 -2.36 12.71
CA LYS A 170 13.37 -3.33 11.60
C LYS A 170 13.43 -2.63 10.24
N LEU A 171 12.53 -1.68 10.01
CA LEU A 171 12.46 -0.93 8.75
C LEU A 171 13.71 -0.09 8.52
N TYR A 172 14.15 0.66 9.54
CA TYR A 172 15.34 1.51 9.46
C TYR A 172 16.61 0.69 9.21
N THR A 173 16.83 -0.38 9.98
CA THR A 173 18.00 -1.24 9.83
C THR A 173 18.04 -1.89 8.44
N TYR A 174 16.91 -2.40 7.95
CA TYR A 174 16.83 -3.00 6.61
C TYR A 174 17.15 -1.97 5.52
N LEU A 175 16.52 -0.80 5.54
CA LEU A 175 16.75 0.25 4.55
C LEU A 175 18.20 0.74 4.56
N ALA A 176 18.79 0.90 5.74
CA ALA A 176 20.18 1.28 5.90
C ALA A 176 21.16 0.25 5.31
N GLN A 177 20.83 -1.05 5.44
CA GLN A 177 21.63 -2.12 4.84
C GLN A 177 21.49 -2.16 3.31
N VAL A 178 20.30 -1.87 2.78
CA VAL A 178 20.06 -1.80 1.33
C VAL A 178 20.81 -0.62 0.68
N GLU A 179 20.85 0.54 1.34
CA GLU A 179 21.64 1.70 0.86
C GLU A 179 23.16 1.42 0.92
N GLY A 180 23.60 0.60 1.88
CA GLY A 180 24.98 0.11 1.97
C GLY A 180 26.03 1.16 2.34
N ASP A 181 25.61 2.38 2.69
CA ASP A 181 26.47 3.53 2.99
C ASP A 181 26.64 3.78 4.50
N MET A 182 25.84 3.13 5.35
CA MET A 182 25.88 3.28 6.81
C MET A 182 26.54 2.10 7.53
N SER A 183 27.43 2.40 8.46
CA SER A 183 28.01 1.39 9.37
C SER A 183 26.99 0.94 10.43
N GLN A 184 27.17 -0.27 10.97
CA GLN A 184 26.33 -0.77 12.07
C GLN A 184 26.37 0.16 13.29
N ASP A 185 27.53 0.75 13.60
CA ASP A 185 27.64 1.74 14.69
C ASP A 185 26.79 2.99 14.43
N HIS A 186 26.70 3.44 13.18
CA HIS A 186 25.86 4.59 12.83
C HIS A 186 24.38 4.28 13.05
N ILE A 187 23.93 3.11 12.59
CA ILE A 187 22.56 2.61 12.76
C ILE A 187 22.21 2.52 14.25
N ASP A 188 23.07 1.86 15.04
CA ASP A 188 22.89 1.68 16.47
C ASP A 188 22.84 3.02 17.22
N ASN A 189 23.76 3.94 16.90
CA ASN A 189 23.81 5.26 17.53
C ASN A 189 22.54 6.08 17.23
N PHE A 190 22.05 6.03 15.99
CA PHE A 190 20.80 6.69 15.64
C PHE A 190 19.61 6.11 16.43
N LEU A 191 19.47 4.78 16.47
CA LEU A 191 18.40 4.12 17.21
C LEU A 191 18.47 4.42 18.72
N ARG A 192 19.67 4.40 19.31
CA ARG A 192 19.89 4.77 20.73
C ARG A 192 19.52 6.21 21.01
N SER A 193 19.75 7.13 20.07
CA SER A 193 19.39 8.54 20.23
C SER A 193 17.87 8.76 20.34
N LEU A 194 17.06 7.86 19.76
CA LEU A 194 15.60 7.91 19.79
C LEU A 194 15.01 7.28 21.06
N GLN A 195 15.73 6.38 21.72
CA GLN A 195 15.27 5.62 22.88
C GLN A 195 14.69 6.48 24.03
N PRO A 196 15.26 7.65 24.40
CA PRO A 196 14.69 8.49 25.45
C PRO A 196 13.28 9.00 25.13
N GLN A 197 13.00 9.28 23.85
CA GLN A 197 11.67 9.73 23.41
C GLN A 197 10.70 8.55 23.36
N VAL A 198 11.15 7.40 22.84
CA VAL A 198 10.38 6.16 22.78
C VAL A 198 9.93 5.70 24.18
N ASN A 199 10.83 5.79 25.18
CA ASN A 199 10.51 5.44 26.56
C ASN A 199 9.43 6.36 27.15
N LYS A 200 9.44 7.65 26.82
CA LYS A 200 8.38 8.60 27.21
C LYS A 200 7.07 8.37 26.46
N GLN A 201 7.12 7.69 25.32
CA GLN A 201 5.99 7.38 24.44
C GLN A 201 5.55 5.93 24.54
N ASN A 202 5.83 5.25 25.65
CA ASN A 202 5.40 3.87 25.92
C ASN A 202 5.81 2.87 24.83
N GLY A 203 7.02 2.99 24.29
CA GLY A 203 7.52 2.06 23.26
C GLY A 203 7.08 2.39 21.83
N MET A 204 6.37 3.50 21.63
CA MET A 204 5.96 4.00 20.32
C MET A 204 6.94 5.06 19.80
N ILE A 205 6.95 5.25 18.49
CA ILE A 205 7.65 6.33 17.80
C ILE A 205 6.69 7.03 16.83
N GLN A 206 6.84 8.34 16.69
CA GLN A 206 6.10 9.20 15.76
C GLN A 206 7.04 9.94 14.81
N VAL A 207 6.49 10.43 13.70
CA VAL A 207 7.23 11.13 12.64
C VAL A 207 8.08 12.28 13.19
N SER A 208 7.54 13.08 14.12
CA SER A 208 8.24 14.24 14.69
C SER A 208 9.47 13.89 15.54
N ASN A 209 9.67 12.62 15.92
CA ASN A 209 10.85 12.22 16.68
C ASN A 209 12.13 12.19 15.83
N PHE A 210 12.00 11.92 14.53
CA PHE A 210 13.13 11.70 13.62
C PHE A 210 13.07 12.54 12.33
N TYR A 211 11.89 13.03 11.96
CA TYR A 211 11.68 13.81 10.74
C TYR A 211 11.48 15.28 11.07
N ILE A 212 12.52 16.09 10.85
CA ILE A 212 12.44 17.55 10.97
C ILE A 212 12.24 18.12 9.57
N SER A 213 11.01 18.54 9.26
CA SER A 213 10.78 19.31 8.03
C SER A 213 11.50 20.65 8.15
N ARG A 214 12.55 20.87 7.35
CA ARG A 214 13.07 22.23 7.14
C ARG A 214 11.91 23.05 6.56
N LYS A 215 11.48 24.08 7.30
CA LYS A 215 10.56 25.10 6.81
C LYS A 215 11.29 25.99 5.79
#